data_AF-A0A5E7CB67-F1
#
_entry.id   AF-A0A5E7CB67-F1
#
_cell.length_a   1.000
_cell.length_b   1.000
_cell.length_c   1.000
_cell.angle_alpha   90.00
_cell.angle_beta   90.00
_cell.angle_gamma   90.00
#
_symmetry.space_group_name_H-M   'P 1'
#
loop_
_entity.id
_entity.type
_entity.pdbx_description
1 polymer ?
#
loop_
_entity_poly.entity_id
_entity_poly.type
_entity_poly.pdbx_seq_one_letter_code
_entity_poly.pdbx_strand_id
1 'polypeptide(L)'
;MLKAAALSFLERHQCEHLGDDQQLFDRAVHHLVTDYDVLTQVAEKMVHLANSEVSAIRDRQRLNIQSSTPTHTVIVDPVTGAQWAVPVSLIYERIINAPDIGRFRVTAP
;
A
#
# COMPACT_ATOMS: atom_id res chain seq x y z
N MET A 1 -3.78 -18.28 -10.92
CA MET A 1 -4.99 -17.44 -11.12
C MET A 1 -5.47 -16.84 -9.81
N LEU A 2 -5.80 -17.63 -8.78
CA LEU A 2 -6.30 -17.14 -7.48
C LEU A 2 -5.37 -16.15 -6.75
N LYS A 3 -4.07 -16.45 -6.65
CA LYS A 3 -3.08 -15.51 -6.07
C LYS A 3 -3.04 -14.17 -6.81
N ALA A 4 -3.14 -14.19 -8.14
CA ALA A 4 -3.11 -12.97 -8.95
C ALA A 4 -4.39 -12.14 -8.80
N ALA A 5 -5.55 -12.81 -8.67
CA ALA A 5 -6.81 -12.15 -8.34
C ALA A 5 -6.76 -11.50 -6.94
N ALA A 6 -6.24 -12.22 -5.95
CA ALA A 6 -6.00 -11.68 -4.61
C ALA A 6 -5.05 -10.47 -4.65
N LEU A 7 -3.93 -10.57 -5.38
CA LEU A 7 -2.97 -9.49 -5.53
C LEU A 7 -3.62 -8.24 -6.12
N SER A 8 -4.34 -8.38 -7.23
CA SER A 8 -5.04 -7.26 -7.87
C SER A 8 -6.13 -6.65 -6.99
N PHE A 9 -6.79 -7.45 -6.14
CA PHE A 9 -7.74 -6.94 -5.17
C PHE A 9 -7.03 -6.12 -4.08
N LEU A 10 -5.96 -6.66 -3.50
CA LEU A 10 -5.17 -5.99 -2.47
C LEU A 10 -4.55 -4.68 -2.98
N GLU A 11 -4.00 -4.66 -4.19
CA GLU A 11 -3.42 -3.46 -4.82
C GLU A 11 -4.45 -2.36 -5.05
N ARG A 12 -5.71 -2.72 -5.38
CA ARG A 12 -6.78 -1.75 -5.61
C ARG A 12 -7.36 -1.17 -4.32
N HIS A 13 -7.49 -2.00 -3.29
CA HIS A 13 -8.20 -1.64 -2.05
C HIS A 13 -7.28 -1.31 -0.87
N GLN A 14 -5.95 -1.38 -1.03
CA GLN A 14 -5.01 -1.07 0.05
C GLN A 14 -5.11 0.36 0.59
N CYS A 15 -5.34 1.33 -0.28
CA CYS A 15 -5.42 2.74 0.12
C CYS A 15 -6.69 3.05 0.93
N GLU A 16 -7.68 2.15 0.92
CA GLU A 16 -8.90 2.27 1.72
C GLU A 16 -8.67 1.88 3.19
N HIS A 17 -7.58 1.16 3.50
CA HIS A 17 -7.35 0.53 4.82
C HIS A 17 -5.98 0.87 5.39
N LEU A 18 -5.55 2.13 5.29
CA LEU A 18 -4.21 2.61 5.70
C LEU A 18 -3.82 2.38 7.18
N GLY A 19 -4.67 1.73 7.98
CA GLY A 19 -4.38 1.29 9.35
C GLY A 19 -5.01 -0.04 9.76
N ASP A 20 -5.71 -0.76 8.87
CA ASP A 20 -6.37 -2.04 9.18
C ASP A 20 -6.12 -3.08 8.08
N ASP A 21 -4.89 -3.63 8.09
CA ASP A 21 -4.49 -4.68 7.16
C ASP A 21 -5.29 -6.00 7.37
N GLN A 22 -5.91 -6.21 8.54
CA GLN A 22 -6.74 -7.39 8.81
C GLN A 22 -8.09 -7.29 8.10
N GLN A 23 -8.75 -6.13 8.14
CA GLN A 23 -10.00 -5.92 7.41
C GLN A 23 -9.81 -6.07 5.90
N LEU A 24 -8.70 -5.56 5.36
CA LEU A 24 -8.36 -5.74 3.95
C LEU A 24 -8.13 -7.22 3.60
N PHE A 25 -7.46 -7.96 4.49
CA PHE A 25 -7.24 -9.40 4.33
C PHE A 25 -8.56 -10.18 4.28
N ASP A 26 -9.46 -9.95 5.23
CA ASP A 26 -10.74 -10.64 5.31
C ASP A 26 -11.62 -10.35 4.09
N ARG A 27 -11.61 -9.11 3.59
CA ARG A 27 -12.30 -8.72 2.34
C ARG A 27 -11.74 -9.45 1.12
N ALA A 28 -10.42 -9.60 1.03
CA ALA A 28 -9.79 -10.32 -0.07
C ALA A 28 -10.09 -11.84 -0.02
N VAL A 29 -10.14 -12.42 1.18
CA VAL A 29 -10.55 -13.83 1.36
C VAL A 29 -12.00 -14.00 0.93
N HIS A 30 -12.90 -13.11 1.37
CA HIS A 30 -14.31 -13.15 0.99
C HIS A 30 -14.52 -13.01 -0.52
N HIS A 31 -13.76 -12.14 -1.19
CA HIS A 31 -13.77 -12.00 -2.65
C HIS A 31 -13.40 -13.32 -3.36
N LEU A 32 -12.35 -14.01 -2.91
CA LEU A 32 -11.98 -15.30 -3.49
C LEU A 32 -13.04 -16.38 -3.26
N VAL A 33 -13.60 -16.45 -2.05
CA VAL A 33 -14.65 -17.45 -1.73
C VAL A 33 -15.90 -17.21 -2.57
N THR A 34 -16.32 -15.95 -2.71
CA THR A 34 -17.61 -15.62 -3.35
C THR A 34 -17.51 -15.61 -4.88
N ASP A 35 -16.43 -15.05 -5.43
CA ASP A 35 -16.34 -14.82 -6.88
C ASP A 35 -15.59 -15.95 -7.62
N TYR A 36 -14.83 -16.79 -6.88
CA TYR A 36 -14.06 -17.89 -7.44
C TYR A 36 -14.40 -19.26 -6.82
N ASP A 37 -15.41 -19.34 -5.95
CA ASP A 37 -15.94 -20.57 -5.33
C ASP A 37 -14.85 -21.47 -4.71
N VAL A 38 -13.87 -20.85 -4.05
CA VAL A 38 -12.79 -21.57 -3.36
C VAL A 38 -13.06 -21.75 -1.87
N LEU A 39 -12.59 -22.87 -1.33
CA LEU A 39 -12.61 -23.11 0.11
C LEU A 39 -11.86 -22.01 0.86
N THR A 40 -12.42 -21.57 1.99
CA THR A 40 -11.87 -20.48 2.82
C THR A 40 -10.39 -20.69 3.16
N GLN A 41 -9.99 -21.91 3.55
CA GLN A 41 -8.59 -22.23 3.87
C GLN A 41 -7.64 -22.04 2.68
N VAL A 42 -8.10 -22.29 1.46
CA VAL A 42 -7.32 -22.07 0.24
C VAL A 42 -7.26 -20.58 -0.06
N ALA A 43 -8.38 -19.86 0.07
CA ALA A 43 -8.44 -18.42 -0.09
C ALA A 43 -7.52 -17.69 0.89
N GLU A 44 -7.56 -18.02 2.18
CA GLU A 44 -6.66 -17.48 3.22
C GLU A 44 -5.19 -17.68 2.87
N LYS A 45 -4.80 -18.89 2.45
CA LYS A 45 -3.42 -19.17 2.02
C LYS A 45 -3.02 -18.30 0.82
N MET A 46 -3.89 -18.18 -0.18
CA MET A 46 -3.60 -17.40 -1.38
C MET A 46 -3.51 -15.90 -1.09
N VAL A 47 -4.39 -15.37 -0.22
CA VAL A 47 -4.35 -13.97 0.21
C VAL A 47 -3.13 -13.71 1.08
N HIS A 48 -2.72 -14.62 1.98
CA HIS A 48 -1.48 -14.46 2.74
C HIS A 48 -0.25 -14.37 1.83
N LEU A 49 -0.15 -15.28 0.85
CA LEU A 49 0.92 -15.25 -0.14
C LEU A 49 0.92 -13.95 -0.96
N ALA A 50 -0.25 -13.49 -1.41
CA ALA A 50 -0.38 -12.23 -2.13
C ALA A 50 -0.04 -11.02 -1.24
N ASN A 51 -0.45 -11.03 0.03
CA ASN A 51 -0.19 -9.93 0.96
C ASN A 51 1.30 -9.78 1.26
N SER A 52 2.02 -10.89 1.42
CA SER A 52 3.49 -10.84 1.54
C SER A 52 4.16 -10.21 0.31
N GLU A 53 3.63 -10.43 -0.89
CA GLU A 53 4.09 -9.76 -2.11
C GLU A 53 3.74 -8.27 -2.10
N VAL A 54 2.53 -7.88 -1.70
CA VAL A 54 2.13 -6.46 -1.59
C VAL A 54 2.94 -5.70 -0.54
N SER A 55 3.23 -6.31 0.61
CA SER A 55 4.09 -5.67 1.61
C SER A 55 5.50 -5.44 1.07
N ALA A 56 6.06 -6.40 0.33
CA ALA A 56 7.33 -6.19 -0.37
C ALA A 56 7.24 -5.08 -1.43
N ILE A 57 6.07 -4.90 -2.06
CA ILE A 57 5.77 -3.77 -2.96
C ILE A 57 5.72 -2.44 -2.23
N ARG A 58 5.05 -2.35 -1.08
CA ARG A 58 5.00 -1.12 -0.27
C ARG A 58 6.41 -0.73 0.19
N ASP A 59 7.19 -1.71 0.64
CA ASP A 59 8.58 -1.54 1.05
C ASP A 59 9.54 -1.26 -0.12
N ARG A 60 9.07 -1.30 -1.38
CA ARG A 60 9.89 -0.98 -2.58
C ARG A 60 9.82 0.48 -2.98
N GLN A 61 8.83 1.24 -2.51
CA GLN A 61 8.71 2.66 -2.84
C GLN A 61 9.92 3.42 -2.30
N ARG A 62 10.55 4.25 -3.13
CA ARG A 62 11.73 5.04 -2.78
C ARG A 62 11.49 6.50 -3.09
N LEU A 63 12.06 7.39 -2.28
CA LEU A 63 12.14 8.81 -2.62
C LEU A 63 13.20 9.01 -3.71
N ASN A 64 12.83 9.60 -4.84
CA ASN A 64 13.77 10.05 -5.84
C ASN A 64 14.25 11.47 -5.48
N ILE A 65 15.41 11.55 -4.83
CA ILE A 65 15.99 12.82 -4.34
C ILE A 65 16.33 13.76 -5.49
N GLN A 66 16.79 13.24 -6.63
CA GLN A 66 17.26 14.04 -7.76
C GLN A 66 16.12 14.77 -8.48
N SER A 67 14.96 14.14 -8.62
CA SER A 67 13.78 14.75 -9.24
C SER A 67 12.87 15.48 -8.25
N SER A 68 13.14 15.35 -6.95
CA SER A 68 12.42 16.07 -5.90
C SER A 68 12.91 17.51 -5.79
N THR A 69 12.02 18.39 -5.32
CA THR A 69 12.30 19.82 -5.12
C THR A 69 11.71 20.27 -3.78
N PRO A 70 11.98 21.50 -3.31
CA PRO A 70 11.36 22.01 -2.09
C PRO A 70 9.81 22.06 -2.11
N THR A 71 9.17 22.06 -3.28
CA THR A 71 7.71 22.19 -3.41
C THR A 71 6.98 20.88 -3.66
N HIS A 72 7.68 19.84 -4.12
CA HIS A 72 7.13 18.51 -4.37
C HIS A 72 8.21 17.44 -4.28
N THR A 73 7.87 16.33 -3.65
CA THR A 73 8.68 15.11 -3.59
C THR A 73 8.26 14.16 -4.72
N VAL A 74 9.20 13.36 -5.21
CA VAL A 74 8.91 12.34 -6.22
C VAL A 74 9.14 10.97 -5.60
N ILE A 75 8.10 10.15 -5.58
CA ILE A 75 8.16 8.76 -5.15
C ILE A 75 8.29 7.90 -6.41
N VAL A 76 9.21 6.94 -6.39
CA VAL A 76 9.43 6.00 -7.48
C VAL A 76 9.30 4.57 -6.97
N ASP A 77 8.74 3.74 -7.82
CA ASP A 77 8.84 2.29 -7.73
C ASP A 77 9.94 1.82 -8.69
N PRO A 78 11.11 1.38 -8.18
CA PRO A 78 12.25 1.03 -9.02
C PRO A 78 12.05 -0.26 -9.83
N VAL A 79 11.06 -1.08 -9.46
CA VAL A 79 10.78 -2.36 -10.14
C VAL A 79 9.86 -2.12 -11.34
N THR A 80 8.82 -1.30 -11.18
CA THR A 80 7.88 -0.99 -12.26
C THR A 80 8.29 0.22 -13.08
N GLY A 81 9.16 1.07 -12.55
CA GLY A 81 9.55 2.36 -13.15
C GLY A 81 8.50 3.46 -12.96
N ALA A 82 7.39 3.18 -12.29
CA ALA A 82 6.33 4.16 -12.04
C ALA A 82 6.82 5.28 -11.11
N GLN A 83 6.38 6.50 -11.38
CA GLN A 83 6.76 7.70 -10.62
C GLN A 83 5.53 8.56 -10.32
N TRP A 84 5.53 9.14 -9.12
CA TRP A 84 4.47 10.03 -8.65
C TRP A 84 5.07 11.27 -8.01
N ALA A 85 4.66 12.45 -8.49
CA ALA A 85 5.00 13.71 -7.85
C ALA A 85 3.93 14.06 -6.80
N VAL A 86 4.38 14.31 -5.57
CA VAL A 86 3.53 14.62 -4.42
C VAL A 86 3.90 16.02 -3.91
N PRO A 87 3.00 17.01 -3.99
CA PRO A 87 3.20 18.33 -3.40
C PRO A 87 3.50 18.26 -1.89
N VAL A 88 4.46 19.04 -1.43
CA VAL A 88 4.83 19.12 -0.01
C VAL A 88 3.67 19.66 0.84
N SER A 89 2.85 20.56 0.28
CA SER A 89 1.63 21.05 0.93
C SER A 89 0.66 19.92 1.28
N LEU A 90 0.49 18.94 0.38
CA LEU A 90 -0.39 17.79 0.61
C LEU A 90 0.19 16.83 1.66
N ILE A 91 1.51 16.65 1.69
CA ILE A 91 2.17 15.90 2.77
C ILE A 91 1.91 16.57 4.12
N TYR A 92 2.03 17.89 4.19
CA TYR A 92 1.77 18.62 5.43
C TYR A 92 0.30 18.50 5.86
N GLU A 93 -0.64 18.71 4.94
CA GLU A 93 -2.08 18.65 5.21
C GLU A 93 -2.53 17.24 5.62
N ARG A 94 -2.11 16.21 4.87
CA ARG A 94 -2.67 14.85 4.96
C ARG A 94 -1.83 13.87 5.75
N ILE A 95 -0.59 14.20 6.06
CA ILE A 95 0.31 13.31 6.82
C ILE A 95 0.72 13.99 8.12
N ILE A 96 1.28 15.20 8.03
CA ILE A 96 1.79 15.88 9.23
C ILE A 96 0.65 16.36 10.12
N ASN A 97 -0.40 16.97 9.56
CA ASN A 97 -1.54 17.49 10.31
C ASN A 97 -2.66 16.47 10.53
N ALA A 98 -2.54 15.26 9.98
CA ALA A 98 -3.54 14.24 10.16
C ALA A 98 -3.62 13.80 11.63
N PRO A 99 -4.82 13.61 12.19
CA PRO A 99 -5.03 13.31 13.61
C PRO A 99 -4.59 11.89 14.00
N ASP A 100 -4.40 11.00 13.03
CA ASP A 100 -4.29 9.55 13.14
C ASP A 100 -2.92 8.99 12.70
N ILE A 101 -2.04 9.83 12.16
CA ILE A 101 -0.74 9.37 11.62
C ILE A 101 0.36 9.47 12.68
N GLY A 102 1.03 8.34 12.93
CA GLY A 102 2.23 8.23 13.75
C GLY A 102 3.41 9.00 13.16
N ARG A 103 3.47 10.31 13.43
CA ARG A 103 4.55 11.20 12.96
C ARG A 103 5.73 11.18 13.94
N PHE A 104 6.93 11.02 13.41
CA PHE A 104 8.15 11.22 14.17
C PHE A 104 8.59 12.69 14.04
N ARG A 105 8.64 13.43 15.16
CA ARG A 105 9.26 14.75 15.18
C ARG A 105 10.77 14.56 15.30
N VAL A 106 11.51 14.91 14.25
CA VAL A 106 12.97 14.98 14.31
C VAL A 106 13.34 16.35 14.88
N THR A 107 13.91 16.39 16.07
CA THR A 107 14.59 17.60 16.56
C THR A 107 15.93 17.72 15.84
N ALA A 108 16.21 18.90 15.27
CA ALA A 108 17.55 19.19 14.76
C ALA A 108 18.59 19.02 15.90
N PRO A 109 19.82 18.58 15.60
CA PRO A 109 20.90 18.52 16.58
C PRO A 109 21.27 19.90 17.14
#